data_AF-A0A7V1MHE3-F1
#
_entry.id   AF-A0A7V1MHE3-F1
#
_cell.length_a   1.000
_cell.length_b   1.000
_cell.length_c   1.000
_cell.angle_alpha   90.00
_cell.angle_beta   90.00
_cell.angle_gamma   90.00
#
_symmetry.space_group_name_H-M   'P 1'
#
loop_
_entity.id
_entity.type
_entity.pdbx_description
1 polymer ?
#
loop_
_entity_poly.entity_id
_entity_poly.type
_entity_poly.pdbx_seq_one_letter_code
_entity_poly.pdbx_strand_id
1 'polypeptide(L)'
;MDFVVLLLPGVRTGFGNVNANGITLSVNGNRARSNNFTIDGVDNNDLSIGGPNYFVQNPDLVQEYQVITNNFSAEYGRNQGAIVNIVSKSGTNEFHGTVAWYHRDRKLWDSLTNLERRSGQKEPLPNLVNVFDYTIGGPIVKNKVFFFHAGHFIRNPQFADLRTTSLAPTPEGIQMLKSAFPNNPAVQYYADFSAFALPIGNPTIRPDVPASTITIGNLKVPVAAVRRAVPLSNRLDEFNVRGDVHPSDRDRIWGRYFIQDRPGKD
;
A
#
# COMPACT_ATOMS: atom_id res chain seq x y z
N MET A 1 10.90 6.13 2.67
CA MET A 1 11.04 7.59 2.59
C MET A 1 11.03 8.22 3.97
N ASP A 2 9.91 8.19 4.70
CA ASP A 2 9.87 8.69 6.09
C ASP A 2 10.75 7.92 7.08
N PHE A 3 11.27 6.75 6.67
CA PHE A 3 12.29 6.00 7.42
C PHE A 3 13.55 6.83 7.67
N VAL A 4 13.90 7.78 6.79
CA VAL A 4 15.06 8.67 7.01
C VAL A 4 14.80 9.58 8.21
N VAL A 5 13.56 10.04 8.40
CA VAL A 5 13.17 10.87 9.55
C VAL A 5 13.28 10.08 10.86
N LEU A 6 13.01 8.77 10.84
CA LEU A 6 13.20 7.89 12.01
C LEU A 6 14.66 7.72 12.44
N LEU A 7 15.63 8.09 11.59
CA LEU A 7 17.05 8.05 11.95
C LEU A 7 17.47 9.27 12.78
N LEU A 8 16.61 10.29 12.88
CA LEU A 8 16.90 11.49 13.66
C LEU A 8 16.67 11.25 15.16
N PRO A 9 17.52 11.84 16.02
CA PRO A 9 17.34 11.73 17.46
C PRO A 9 16.01 12.35 17.90
N GLY A 10 15.36 11.73 18.88
CA GLY A 10 14.06 12.18 19.38
C GLY A 10 12.88 11.82 18.48
N VAL A 11 13.11 11.22 17.31
CA VAL A 11 12.06 10.68 16.43
C VAL A 11 11.94 9.17 16.66
N ARG A 12 10.71 8.69 16.80
CA ARG A 12 10.41 7.26 16.82
C ARG A 12 9.13 6.96 16.07
N THR A 13 8.90 5.69 15.77
CA THR A 13 7.60 5.24 15.29
C THR A 13 6.54 5.54 16.35
N GLY A 14 5.56 6.36 16.00
CA GLY A 14 4.45 6.71 16.85
C GLY A 14 3.32 5.68 16.79
N PHE A 15 2.40 5.82 17.73
CA PHE A 15 1.13 5.09 17.73
C PHE A 15 -0.01 6.11 17.75
N GLY A 16 -1.08 5.84 17.00
CA GLY A 16 -2.25 6.71 16.92
C GLY A 16 -3.04 6.49 15.64
N ASN A 17 -4.29 6.94 15.63
CA ASN A 17 -5.17 6.90 14.46
C ASN A 17 -4.76 8.00 13.45
N VAL A 18 -3.57 7.93 12.88
CA VAL A 18 -3.20 8.76 11.70
C VAL A 18 -3.58 8.02 10.42
N ASN A 19 -3.54 8.69 9.28
CA ASN A 19 -3.74 8.03 8.01
C ASN A 19 -2.65 6.97 7.73
N ALA A 20 -2.91 6.12 6.73
CA ALA A 20 -1.99 5.05 6.32
C ALA A 20 -0.97 5.50 5.26
N ASN A 21 -0.84 6.81 5.06
CA ASN A 21 0.12 7.38 4.12
C ASN A 21 1.43 7.64 4.87
N GLY A 22 2.52 7.02 4.43
CA GLY A 22 3.81 7.14 5.09
C GLY A 22 3.88 6.43 6.45
N ILE A 23 4.76 6.91 7.31
CA ILE A 23 4.99 6.31 8.64
C ILE A 23 4.43 7.22 9.73
N THR A 24 3.75 6.64 10.71
CA THR A 24 3.37 7.34 11.94
C THR A 24 4.61 7.77 12.72
N LEU A 25 4.84 9.08 12.84
CA LEU A 25 5.98 9.65 13.57
C LEU A 25 5.55 10.17 14.94
N SER A 26 6.33 9.92 15.99
CA SER A 26 6.24 10.61 17.27
C SER A 26 7.58 11.28 17.56
N VAL A 27 7.55 12.58 17.80
CA VAL A 27 8.76 13.40 17.96
C VAL A 27 8.78 14.02 19.35
N ASN A 28 9.87 13.84 20.09
CA ASN A 28 10.08 14.39 21.44
C ASN A 28 8.93 14.08 22.42
N GLY A 29 8.27 12.92 22.25
CA GLY A 29 7.15 12.50 23.10
C GLY A 29 5.78 13.07 22.69
N ASN A 30 5.71 13.89 21.64
CA ASN A 30 4.44 14.42 21.14
C ASN A 30 3.60 13.36 20.40
N ARG A 31 2.29 13.66 20.29
CA ARG A 31 1.32 12.85 19.55
C ARG A 31 1.66 12.83 18.07
N ALA A 32 1.37 11.72 17.39
CA ALA A 32 1.68 11.58 15.97
C ALA A 32 0.93 12.54 15.04
N ARG A 33 -0.25 12.99 15.47
CA ARG A 33 -1.05 14.01 14.77
C ARG A 33 -0.55 15.44 14.98
N SER A 34 0.47 15.66 15.82
CA SER A 34 1.02 16.99 16.09
C SER A 34 2.16 17.38 15.15
N ASN A 35 2.48 16.53 14.16
CA ASN A 35 3.50 16.81 13.16
C ASN A 35 2.87 17.50 11.93
N ASN A 36 3.64 18.41 11.34
CA ASN A 36 3.33 19.07 10.08
C ASN A 36 4.04 18.36 8.94
N PHE A 37 3.34 18.10 7.84
CA PHE A 37 3.93 17.61 6.62
C PHE A 37 3.73 18.62 5.50
N THR A 38 4.82 19.01 4.84
CA THR A 38 4.78 19.90 3.69
C THR A 38 5.60 19.34 2.52
N ILE A 39 5.25 19.76 1.31
CA ILE A 39 6.04 19.47 0.12
C ILE A 39 6.35 20.80 -0.57
N ASP A 40 7.65 21.13 -0.67
CA ASP A 40 8.16 22.43 -1.12
C ASP A 40 7.48 23.60 -0.39
N GLY A 41 7.23 23.44 0.91
CA GLY A 41 6.60 24.44 1.78
C GLY A 41 5.07 24.52 1.68
N VAL A 42 4.42 23.76 0.79
CA VAL A 42 2.95 23.71 0.69
C VAL A 42 2.39 22.65 1.64
N ASP A 43 1.28 22.95 2.31
CA ASP A 43 0.60 22.02 3.22
C ASP A 43 0.27 20.69 2.55
N ASN A 44 0.62 19.60 3.24
CA ASN A 44 0.36 18.24 2.80
C ASN A 44 -0.25 17.43 3.95
N ASN A 45 -1.10 18.03 4.79
CA ASN A 45 -1.68 17.33 5.93
C ASN A 45 -3.09 16.79 5.61
N ASP A 46 -3.40 15.61 6.15
CA ASP A 46 -4.75 15.06 6.17
C ASP A 46 -5.59 15.77 7.24
N LEU A 47 -6.63 16.49 6.81
CA LEU A 47 -7.46 17.31 7.69
C LEU A 47 -8.42 16.49 8.57
N SER A 48 -8.63 15.20 8.30
CA SER A 48 -9.56 14.35 9.03
C SER A 48 -8.87 13.62 10.19
N ILE A 49 -7.79 12.91 9.89
CA ILE A 49 -7.12 12.02 10.86
C ILE A 49 -5.65 12.35 11.08
N GLY A 50 -5.08 13.32 10.35
CA GLY A 50 -3.68 13.72 10.43
C GLY A 50 -2.72 12.76 9.72
N GLY A 51 -1.47 13.20 9.55
CA GLY A 51 -0.49 12.53 8.69
C GLY A 51 -0.41 13.17 7.30
N PRO A 52 0.51 12.71 6.43
CA PRO A 52 0.67 13.28 5.10
C PRO A 52 -0.50 12.91 4.18
N ASN A 53 -1.10 13.88 3.50
CA ASN A 53 -2.20 13.65 2.55
C ASN A 53 -1.69 12.91 1.30
N TYR A 54 -0.63 13.43 0.70
CA TYR A 54 0.13 12.80 -0.38
C TYR A 54 1.41 12.17 0.16
N PHE A 55 1.72 10.94 -0.25
CA PHE A 55 2.95 10.26 0.14
C PHE A 55 3.85 10.05 -1.07
N VAL A 56 4.99 10.76 -1.10
CA VAL A 56 6.00 10.66 -2.16
C VAL A 56 6.67 9.29 -2.10
N GLN A 57 6.47 8.48 -3.14
CA GLN A 57 7.04 7.13 -3.21
C GLN A 57 8.37 7.04 -3.95
N ASN A 58 8.59 7.90 -4.94
CA ASN A 58 9.86 7.95 -5.67
C ASN A 58 10.96 8.65 -4.83
N PRO A 59 12.08 7.98 -4.46
CA PRO A 59 13.15 8.62 -3.70
C PRO A 59 13.91 9.64 -4.54
N ASP A 60 14.08 9.35 -5.82
CA ASP A 60 14.86 10.14 -6.74
C ASP A 60 14.17 11.45 -7.11
N LEU A 61 12.86 11.60 -6.85
CA LEU A 61 12.16 12.89 -6.89
C LEU A 61 12.71 13.87 -5.84
N VAL A 62 13.20 13.36 -4.71
CA VAL A 62 13.49 14.18 -3.53
C VAL A 62 14.89 14.79 -3.62
N GLN A 63 14.88 16.12 -3.58
CA GLN A 63 15.94 17.05 -3.16
C GLN A 63 16.60 16.65 -1.85
N GLU A 64 15.83 16.92 -0.82
CA GLU A 64 16.22 16.99 0.57
C GLU A 64 14.98 16.75 1.44
N TYR A 65 15.21 16.16 2.61
CA TYR A 65 14.24 16.15 3.71
C TYR A 65 14.66 17.18 4.76
N GLN A 66 13.84 18.20 4.94
CA GLN A 66 14.04 19.19 5.99
C GLN A 66 13.16 18.82 7.18
N VAL A 67 13.80 18.50 8.30
CA VAL A 67 13.10 18.10 9.53
C VAL A 67 13.47 19.03 10.66
N ILE A 68 12.49 19.74 11.19
CA ILE A 68 12.64 20.62 12.34
C ILE A 68 11.87 19.98 13.50
N THR A 69 12.59 19.56 14.54
CA THR A 69 12.01 18.83 15.69
C THR A 69 11.86 19.69 16.95
N ASN A 70 12.48 20.87 16.99
CA ASN A 70 12.43 21.84 18.08
C ASN A 70 12.65 23.25 17.53
N ASN A 71 12.32 24.27 18.33
CA ASN A 71 12.58 25.68 18.05
C ASN A 71 12.06 26.17 16.68
N PHE A 72 10.86 25.72 16.29
CA PHE A 72 10.21 26.13 15.06
C PHE A 72 9.65 27.56 15.17
N SER A 73 9.78 28.32 14.07
CA SER A 73 9.21 29.67 13.95
C SER A 73 7.67 29.64 14.03
N ALA A 74 7.07 30.74 14.50
CA ALA A 74 5.61 30.86 14.64
C ALA A 74 4.86 30.74 13.30
N GLU A 75 5.54 30.92 12.17
CA GLU A 75 5.00 30.74 10.81
C GLU A 75 4.50 29.31 10.55
N TYR A 76 5.06 28.31 11.25
CA TYR A 76 4.69 26.90 11.11
C TYR A 76 3.62 26.44 12.11
N GLY A 77 2.82 27.39 12.63
CA GLY A 77 1.84 27.20 13.70
C GLY A 77 0.92 25.96 13.55
N ARG A 78 0.19 25.63 14.62
CA ARG A 78 -0.66 24.42 14.77
C ARG A 78 0.10 23.09 14.99
N ASN A 79 1.43 23.09 15.03
CA ASN A 79 2.22 21.86 15.15
C ASN A 79 3.16 21.90 16.35
N GLN A 80 2.85 21.11 17.40
CA GLN A 80 3.70 20.96 18.59
C GLN A 80 4.79 19.88 18.43
N GLY A 81 4.68 19.04 17.41
CA GLY A 81 5.61 17.94 17.10
C GLY A 81 6.77 18.40 16.22
N ALA A 82 6.94 17.76 15.06
CA ALA A 82 7.93 18.14 14.06
C ALA A 82 7.31 18.79 12.82
N ILE A 83 8.11 19.54 12.08
CA ILE A 83 7.83 19.95 10.71
C ILE A 83 8.70 19.10 9.79
N VAL A 84 8.08 18.39 8.86
CA VAL A 84 8.74 17.56 7.85
C VAL A 84 8.40 18.14 6.49
N ASN A 85 9.40 18.76 5.85
CA ASN A 85 9.28 19.31 4.51
C ASN A 85 10.08 18.46 3.50
N ILE A 86 9.41 18.02 2.45
CA ILE A 86 10.05 17.34 1.31
C ILE A 86 10.35 18.38 0.24
N VAL A 87 11.61 18.52 -0.15
CA VAL A 87 12.01 19.44 -1.23
C VAL A 87 12.13 18.66 -2.54
N SER A 88 11.42 19.12 -3.57
CA SER A 88 11.51 18.71 -4.98
C SER A 88 12.84 18.92 -5.66
N LYS A 89 13.40 17.94 -6.37
CA LYS A 89 14.31 18.25 -7.49
C LYS A 89 13.63 19.17 -8.50
N SER A 90 14.45 19.94 -9.21
CA SER A 90 14.04 20.81 -10.33
C SER A 90 14.93 20.58 -11.54
N GLY A 91 14.50 21.02 -12.73
CA GLY A 91 15.30 20.91 -13.94
C GLY A 91 16.53 21.83 -13.90
N THR A 92 17.57 21.44 -14.64
CA THR A 92 18.82 22.21 -14.77
C THR A 92 19.08 22.58 -16.22
N ASN A 93 20.19 23.24 -16.53
CA ASN A 93 20.60 23.52 -17.91
C ASN A 93 21.07 22.29 -18.70
N GLU A 94 21.17 21.14 -18.05
CA GLU A 94 21.60 19.89 -18.64
C GLU A 94 20.48 18.86 -18.51
N PHE A 95 20.36 18.00 -19.51
CA PHE A 95 19.46 16.86 -19.43
C PHE A 95 20.09 15.80 -18.53
N HIS A 96 19.32 15.37 -17.53
CA HIS A 96 19.73 14.36 -16.58
C HIS A 96 18.50 13.59 -16.07
N GLY A 97 18.73 12.40 -15.55
CA GLY A 97 17.67 11.52 -15.08
C GLY A 97 18.22 10.24 -14.48
N THR A 98 17.34 9.52 -13.81
CA THR A 98 17.63 8.22 -13.21
C THR A 98 16.59 7.21 -13.67
N VAL A 99 16.98 5.95 -13.73
CA VAL A 99 16.06 4.82 -13.86
C VAL A 99 16.48 3.80 -12.83
N ALA A 100 15.53 3.31 -12.05
CA ALA A 100 15.75 2.27 -11.07
C ALA A 100 14.68 1.19 -11.19
N TRP A 101 15.10 -0.04 -10.94
CA TRP A 101 14.20 -1.16 -10.85
C TRP A 101 14.55 -1.99 -9.62
N TYR A 102 13.54 -2.28 -8.83
CA TYR A 102 13.64 -3.12 -7.65
C TYR A 102 12.73 -4.34 -7.83
N HIS A 103 13.31 -5.51 -7.62
CA HIS A 103 12.62 -6.78 -7.72
C HIS A 103 12.86 -7.60 -6.45
N ARG A 104 11.77 -8.08 -5.85
CA ARG A 104 11.78 -8.98 -4.72
C ARG A 104 10.88 -10.17 -5.02
N ASP A 105 11.44 -11.37 -4.91
CA ASP A 105 10.73 -12.64 -4.99
C ASP A 105 11.20 -13.52 -3.82
N ARG A 106 10.25 -14.23 -3.21
CA ARG A 106 10.52 -15.19 -2.14
C ARG A 106 11.56 -16.24 -2.49
N LYS A 107 11.71 -16.60 -3.77
CA LYS A 107 12.63 -17.63 -4.24
C LYS A 107 14.09 -17.20 -4.24
N LEU A 108 14.35 -15.89 -4.15
CA LEU A 108 15.69 -15.34 -4.34
C LEU A 108 16.28 -14.86 -3.00
N TRP A 109 15.59 -13.92 -2.35
CA TRP A 109 16.20 -13.10 -1.28
C TRP A 109 15.42 -13.10 0.03
N ASP A 110 14.27 -13.78 0.11
CA ASP A 110 13.51 -13.83 1.35
C ASP A 110 13.97 -14.96 2.25
N SER A 111 13.95 -14.70 3.55
CA SER A 111 14.20 -15.70 4.58
C SER A 111 13.04 -15.76 5.56
N LEU A 112 12.85 -16.93 6.15
CA LEU A 112 11.89 -17.11 7.23
C LEU A 112 12.36 -16.39 8.49
N THR A 113 11.47 -15.60 9.07
CA THR A 113 11.61 -15.09 10.43
C THR A 113 11.57 -16.23 11.46
N ASN A 114 12.04 -15.96 12.68
CA ASN A 114 12.01 -16.95 13.77
C ASN A 114 10.58 -17.42 14.11
N LEU A 115 9.58 -16.55 13.95
CA LEU A 115 8.17 -16.87 14.20
C LEU A 115 7.62 -17.82 13.14
N GLU A 116 7.95 -17.59 11.87
CA GLU A 116 7.54 -18.46 10.76
C GLU A 116 8.21 -19.83 10.86
N ARG A 117 9.49 -19.90 11.22
CA ARG A 117 10.16 -21.18 11.49
C ARG A 117 9.47 -21.94 12.63
N ARG A 118 9.12 -21.24 13.71
CA ARG A 118 8.43 -21.83 14.87
C ARG A 118 7.02 -22.34 14.53
N SER A 119 6.34 -21.73 13.56
CA SER A 119 5.03 -22.22 13.10
C SER A 119 5.12 -23.42 12.15
N GLY A 120 6.33 -23.91 11.87
CA GLY A 120 6.57 -25.02 10.95
C GLY A 120 6.56 -24.63 9.47
N GLN A 121 6.59 -23.33 9.18
CA GLN A 121 6.69 -22.83 7.82
C GLN A 121 8.05 -23.21 7.23
N LYS A 122 8.04 -23.77 6.03
CA LYS A 122 9.24 -24.25 5.33
C LYS A 122 9.78 -23.27 4.29
N GLU A 123 8.92 -22.40 3.78
CA GLU A 123 9.24 -21.47 2.70
C GLU A 123 8.65 -20.09 3.01
N PRO A 124 9.34 -18.98 2.70
CA PRO A 124 8.77 -17.65 2.86
C PRO A 124 7.45 -17.50 2.11
N LEU A 125 6.58 -16.63 2.63
CA LEU A 125 5.32 -16.33 1.98
C LEU A 125 5.60 -15.77 0.57
N PRO A 126 4.84 -16.18 -0.45
CA PRO A 126 4.98 -15.61 -1.79
C PRO A 126 4.67 -14.11 -1.75
N ASN A 127 5.72 -13.32 -1.92
CA ASN A 127 5.67 -11.87 -2.01
C ASN A 127 6.50 -11.45 -3.22
N LEU A 128 5.82 -11.13 -4.32
CA LEU A 128 6.45 -10.66 -5.55
C LEU A 128 6.26 -9.15 -5.62
N VAL A 129 7.34 -8.39 -5.45
CA VAL A 129 7.30 -6.93 -5.53
C VAL A 129 8.18 -6.48 -6.68
N ASN A 130 7.59 -5.75 -7.62
CA ASN A 130 8.34 -5.02 -8.64
C ASN A 130 8.06 -3.55 -8.46
N VAL A 131 9.12 -2.76 -8.32
CA VAL A 131 9.05 -1.30 -8.29
C VAL A 131 9.89 -0.78 -9.43
N PHE A 132 9.31 0.08 -10.26
CA PHE A 132 10.01 0.79 -11.31
C PHE A 132 9.94 2.28 -11.02
N ASP A 133 11.08 2.94 -11.10
CA ASP A 133 11.25 4.36 -10.86
C ASP A 133 11.98 4.98 -12.03
N TYR A 134 11.59 6.20 -12.39
CA TYR A 134 12.41 7.02 -13.26
C TYR A 134 12.31 8.51 -12.91
N THR A 135 13.33 9.25 -13.30
CA THR A 135 13.33 10.71 -13.31
C THR A 135 13.91 11.23 -14.62
N ILE A 136 13.47 12.40 -15.04
CA ILE A 136 14.05 13.14 -16.16
C ILE A 136 13.83 14.63 -15.93
N GLY A 137 14.87 15.43 -16.12
CA GLY A 137 14.77 16.88 -16.04
C GLY A 137 15.84 17.57 -16.87
N GLY A 138 15.57 18.83 -17.20
CA GLY A 138 16.44 19.64 -18.03
C GLY A 138 15.78 20.95 -18.46
N PRO A 139 16.39 21.68 -19.41
CA PRO A 139 15.85 22.94 -19.88
C PRO A 139 14.82 22.72 -21.00
N ILE A 140 13.68 23.41 -20.93
CA ILE A 140 12.84 23.69 -22.10
C ILE A 140 13.45 24.88 -22.87
N VAL A 141 13.83 25.93 -22.14
CA VAL A 141 14.57 27.08 -22.65
C VAL A 141 15.77 27.27 -21.73
N LYS A 142 16.99 27.11 -22.26
CA LYS A 142 18.22 27.25 -21.47
C LYS A 142 18.23 28.57 -20.69
N ASN A 143 18.64 28.51 -19.43
CA ASN A 143 18.69 29.61 -18.46
C ASN A 143 17.34 30.25 -18.09
N LYS A 144 16.20 29.77 -18.60
CA LYS A 144 14.90 30.42 -18.36
C LYS A 144 13.76 29.49 -17.98
N VAL A 145 13.64 28.34 -18.62
CA VAL A 145 12.50 27.45 -18.41
C VAL A 145 13.00 26.03 -18.26
N PHE A 146 12.62 25.39 -17.17
CA PHE A 146 13.08 24.07 -16.77
C PHE A 146 11.90 23.16 -16.46
N PHE A 147 12.09 21.88 -16.71
CA PHE A 147 11.14 20.85 -16.33
C PHE A 147 11.83 19.75 -15.53
N PHE A 148 11.05 19.09 -14.68
CA PHE A 148 11.43 17.87 -14.01
C PHE A 148 10.22 16.95 -13.94
N HIS A 149 10.40 15.68 -14.25
CA HIS A 149 9.37 14.67 -14.24
C HIS A 149 9.88 13.42 -13.53
N ALA A 150 9.04 12.82 -12.68
CA ALA A 150 9.33 11.55 -12.03
C ALA A 150 8.12 10.63 -12.09
N GLY A 151 8.39 9.34 -12.26
CA GLY A 151 7.38 8.29 -12.24
C GLY A 151 7.76 7.19 -11.24
N HIS A 152 6.77 6.62 -10.56
CA HIS A 152 6.93 5.49 -9.65
C HIS A 152 5.81 4.48 -9.84
N PHE A 153 6.16 3.21 -9.98
CA PHE A 153 5.22 2.16 -10.34
C PHE A 153 5.44 0.95 -9.45
N ILE A 154 4.42 0.56 -8.69
CA ILE A 154 4.43 -0.68 -7.91
C ILE A 154 3.56 -1.71 -8.61
N ARG A 155 4.11 -2.90 -8.79
CA ARG A 155 3.39 -4.12 -9.15
C ARG A 155 3.68 -5.16 -8.10
N ASN A 156 2.72 -5.35 -7.19
CA ASN A 156 2.79 -6.35 -6.15
C ASN A 156 1.51 -7.21 -6.18
N PRO A 157 1.48 -8.28 -7.00
CA PRO A 157 0.39 -9.23 -6.96
C PRO A 157 0.44 -10.02 -5.65
N GLN A 158 -0.53 -9.78 -4.78
CA GLN A 158 -0.72 -10.51 -3.54
C GLN A 158 -1.99 -11.35 -3.63
N PHE A 159 -2.14 -12.28 -2.69
CA PHE A 159 -3.39 -12.99 -2.49
C PHE A 159 -3.64 -13.22 -1.01
N ALA A 160 -4.89 -13.08 -0.58
CA ALA A 160 -5.33 -13.59 0.71
C ALA A 160 -5.65 -15.08 0.57
N ASP A 161 -4.93 -15.92 1.30
CA ASP A 161 -5.24 -17.33 1.47
C ASP A 161 -6.23 -17.49 2.63
N LEU A 162 -7.52 -17.51 2.31
CA LEU A 162 -8.60 -17.63 3.29
C LEU A 162 -8.95 -19.11 3.48
N ARG A 163 -8.90 -19.57 4.73
CA ARG A 163 -9.11 -20.97 5.09
C ARG A 163 -10.18 -21.09 6.16
N THR A 164 -11.17 -21.95 5.96
CA THR A 164 -12.14 -22.28 7.00
C THR A 164 -11.65 -23.47 7.83
N THR A 165 -12.10 -23.54 9.08
CA THR A 165 -12.02 -24.74 9.92
C THR A 165 -13.36 -25.47 9.96
N SER A 166 -14.47 -24.74 9.85
CA SER A 166 -15.81 -25.32 9.69
C SER A 166 -15.99 -25.97 8.33
N LEU A 167 -16.65 -27.13 8.32
CA LEU A 167 -17.02 -27.85 7.11
C LEU A 167 -18.29 -27.27 6.50
N ALA A 168 -18.31 -27.12 5.18
CA ALA A 168 -19.48 -26.71 4.41
C ALA A 168 -19.85 -27.82 3.40
N PRO A 169 -21.14 -27.92 2.99
CA PRO A 169 -21.53 -28.77 1.87
C PRO A 169 -20.68 -28.50 0.64
N THR A 170 -20.05 -29.54 0.11
CA THR A 170 -19.29 -29.50 -1.15
C THR A 170 -20.21 -29.18 -2.33
N PRO A 171 -19.70 -28.81 -3.52
CA PRO A 171 -20.54 -28.63 -4.70
C PRO A 171 -21.47 -29.83 -4.97
N GLU A 172 -20.97 -31.05 -4.79
CA GLU A 172 -21.75 -32.29 -4.88
C GLU A 172 -22.82 -32.35 -3.78
N GLY A 173 -22.45 -32.01 -2.55
CA GLY A 173 -23.37 -31.97 -1.41
C GLY A 173 -24.49 -30.94 -1.57
N ILE A 174 -24.19 -29.77 -2.16
CA ILE A 174 -25.19 -28.74 -2.49
C ILE A 174 -26.17 -29.27 -3.53
N GLN A 175 -25.70 -29.97 -4.57
CA GLN A 175 -26.58 -30.56 -5.59
C GLN A 175 -27.46 -31.67 -5.02
N MET A 176 -26.92 -32.50 -4.13
CA MET A 176 -27.70 -33.52 -3.39
C MET A 176 -28.80 -32.87 -2.55
N LEU A 177 -28.47 -31.80 -1.82
CA LEU A 177 -29.44 -31.05 -1.02
C LEU A 177 -30.53 -30.41 -1.89
N LYS A 178 -30.17 -29.76 -2.99
CA LYS A 178 -31.12 -29.17 -3.95
C LYS A 178 -32.07 -30.21 -4.54
N SER A 179 -31.54 -31.40 -4.87
CA SER A 179 -32.34 -32.49 -5.43
C SER A 179 -33.31 -33.09 -4.42
N ALA A 180 -32.88 -33.25 -3.16
CA ALA A 180 -33.70 -33.83 -2.11
C ALA A 180 -34.75 -32.85 -1.54
N PHE A 181 -34.47 -31.55 -1.57
CA PHE A 181 -35.30 -30.52 -0.94
C PHE A 181 -35.46 -29.27 -1.83
N PRO A 182 -36.06 -29.38 -3.03
CA PRO A 182 -36.04 -28.32 -4.05
C PRO A 182 -36.76 -27.03 -3.62
N ASN A 183 -37.77 -27.11 -2.74
CA ASN A 183 -38.56 -25.97 -2.29
C ASN A 183 -38.19 -25.49 -0.87
N ASN A 184 -37.09 -25.96 -0.30
CA ASN A 184 -36.68 -25.60 1.06
C ASN A 184 -35.85 -24.29 1.04
N PRO A 185 -36.32 -23.20 1.69
CA PRO A 185 -35.61 -21.92 1.69
C PRO A 185 -34.20 -22.00 2.30
N ALA A 186 -34.01 -22.87 3.30
CA ALA A 186 -32.69 -23.04 3.93
C ALA A 186 -31.71 -23.72 2.97
N VAL A 187 -32.16 -24.69 2.17
CA VAL A 187 -31.31 -25.34 1.16
C VAL A 187 -30.93 -24.36 0.06
N GLN A 188 -31.88 -23.53 -0.38
CA GLN A 188 -31.58 -22.47 -1.34
C GLN A 188 -30.56 -21.47 -0.78
N TYR A 189 -30.70 -21.07 0.48
CA TYR A 189 -29.72 -20.21 1.15
C TYR A 189 -28.31 -20.83 1.19
N TYR A 190 -28.17 -22.11 1.54
CA TYR A 190 -26.87 -22.77 1.49
C TYR A 190 -26.32 -22.88 0.06
N ALA A 191 -27.17 -23.13 -0.91
CA ALA A 191 -26.75 -23.23 -2.30
C ALA A 191 -26.27 -21.90 -2.90
N ASP A 192 -26.71 -20.77 -2.32
CA ASP A 192 -26.36 -19.43 -2.80
C ASP A 192 -25.24 -18.78 -1.96
N PHE A 193 -25.16 -19.09 -0.65
CA PHE A 193 -24.27 -18.38 0.28
C PHE A 193 -23.29 -19.25 1.08
N SER A 194 -23.29 -20.58 0.91
CA SER A 194 -22.31 -21.43 1.58
C SER A 194 -20.87 -21.16 1.10
N ALA A 195 -19.90 -21.68 1.86
CA ALA A 195 -18.49 -21.46 1.59
C ALA A 195 -18.02 -22.03 0.22
N PHE A 196 -18.69 -23.02 -0.34
CA PHE A 196 -18.43 -23.49 -1.71
C PHE A 196 -19.31 -22.81 -2.77
N ALA A 197 -20.44 -22.23 -2.39
CA ALA A 197 -21.36 -21.56 -3.31
C ALA A 197 -20.86 -20.20 -3.79
N LEU A 198 -20.19 -19.43 -2.92
CA LEU A 198 -19.69 -18.11 -3.32
C LEU A 198 -18.50 -18.27 -4.29
N PRO A 199 -18.55 -17.67 -5.49
CA PRO A 199 -17.51 -17.84 -6.52
C PRO A 199 -16.19 -17.10 -6.19
N ILE A 200 -16.20 -16.23 -5.19
CA ILE A 200 -15.05 -15.41 -4.82
C ILE A 200 -13.83 -16.26 -4.46
N GLY A 201 -12.69 -15.94 -5.06
CA GLY A 201 -11.40 -16.55 -4.74
C GLY A 201 -11.28 -18.03 -5.08
N ASN A 202 -12.07 -18.51 -6.05
CA ASN A 202 -12.05 -19.88 -6.58
C ASN A 202 -12.01 -20.95 -5.47
N PRO A 203 -13.15 -21.22 -4.79
CA PRO A 203 -13.19 -22.10 -3.63
C PRO A 203 -12.75 -23.52 -3.99
N THR A 204 -11.82 -24.07 -3.22
CA THR A 204 -11.30 -25.44 -3.36
C THR A 204 -11.40 -26.18 -2.04
N ILE A 205 -11.45 -27.51 -2.10
CA ILE A 205 -11.37 -28.34 -0.90
C ILE A 205 -10.00 -28.16 -0.26
N ARG A 206 -9.99 -27.87 1.04
CA ARG A 206 -8.76 -27.74 1.83
C ARG A 206 -8.17 -29.13 2.10
N PRO A 207 -6.92 -29.42 1.70
CA PRO A 207 -6.36 -30.78 1.78
C PRO A 207 -5.91 -31.20 3.19
N ASP A 208 -5.62 -30.25 4.07
CA ASP A 208 -5.13 -30.52 5.43
C ASP A 208 -6.24 -30.74 6.47
N VAL A 209 -7.51 -30.56 6.08
CA VAL A 209 -8.66 -30.90 6.93
C VAL A 209 -9.43 -32.03 6.25
N PRO A 210 -9.57 -33.21 6.89
CA PRO A 210 -10.28 -34.34 6.30
C PRO A 210 -11.71 -33.96 5.89
N ALA A 211 -12.09 -34.30 4.66
CA ALA A 211 -13.48 -34.26 4.24
C ALA A 211 -14.31 -35.23 5.07
N SER A 212 -15.59 -34.93 5.24
CA SER A 212 -16.52 -35.74 6.04
C SER A 212 -17.89 -35.79 5.37
N THR A 213 -18.85 -36.44 6.03
CA THR A 213 -20.22 -36.55 5.58
C THR A 213 -21.16 -36.19 6.72
N ILE A 214 -22.14 -35.33 6.45
CA ILE A 214 -23.25 -35.08 7.37
C ILE A 214 -24.45 -35.89 6.90
N THR A 215 -25.12 -36.57 7.83
CA THR A 215 -26.33 -37.34 7.54
C THR A 215 -27.56 -36.51 7.84
N ILE A 216 -28.42 -36.29 6.84
CA ILE A 216 -29.70 -35.59 6.96
C ILE A 216 -30.80 -36.55 6.51
N GLY A 217 -31.50 -37.14 7.49
CA GLY A 217 -32.37 -38.28 7.22
C GLY A 217 -31.57 -39.45 6.62
N ASN A 218 -31.94 -39.88 5.42
CA ASN A 218 -31.21 -40.92 4.68
C ASN A 218 -30.14 -40.37 3.72
N LEU A 219 -30.01 -39.04 3.63
CA LEU A 219 -29.07 -38.38 2.72
C LEU A 219 -27.70 -38.25 3.38
N LYS A 220 -26.66 -38.75 2.73
CA LYS A 220 -25.26 -38.61 3.12
C LYS A 220 -24.62 -37.48 2.33
N VAL A 221 -24.60 -36.28 2.92
CA VAL A 221 -24.12 -35.06 2.25
C VAL A 221 -22.62 -34.87 2.48
N PRO A 222 -21.79 -34.86 1.42
CA PRO A 222 -20.36 -34.61 1.55
C PRO A 222 -20.07 -33.16 1.96
N VAL A 223 -19.24 -33.00 2.98
CA VAL A 223 -18.82 -31.71 3.52
C VAL A 223 -17.30 -31.61 3.61
N ALA A 224 -16.75 -30.43 3.41
CA ALA A 224 -15.31 -30.19 3.49
C ALA A 224 -15.00 -28.76 3.97
N ALA A 225 -13.80 -28.55 4.50
CA ALA A 225 -13.30 -27.20 4.73
C ALA A 225 -12.90 -26.56 3.40
N VAL A 226 -13.05 -25.24 3.31
CA VAL A 226 -12.81 -24.47 2.09
C VAL A 226 -11.49 -23.72 2.20
N ARG A 227 -10.75 -23.70 1.09
CA ARG A 227 -9.64 -22.79 0.84
C ARG A 227 -9.98 -21.88 -0.33
N ARG A 228 -9.76 -20.58 -0.18
CA ARG A 228 -9.91 -19.57 -1.24
C ARG A 228 -8.62 -18.78 -1.39
N ALA A 229 -8.26 -18.47 -2.62
CA ALA A 229 -7.20 -17.54 -2.95
C ALA A 229 -7.82 -16.29 -3.55
N VAL A 230 -7.97 -15.23 -2.74
CA VAL A 230 -8.52 -13.96 -3.20
C VAL A 230 -7.38 -13.07 -3.68
N PRO A 231 -7.30 -12.68 -4.96
CA PRO A 231 -6.26 -11.79 -5.43
C PRO A 231 -6.40 -10.42 -4.77
N LEU A 232 -5.31 -9.95 -4.19
CA LEU A 232 -5.17 -8.59 -3.65
C LEU A 232 -4.11 -7.92 -4.53
N SER A 233 -4.53 -7.02 -5.42
CA SER A 233 -3.57 -6.28 -6.23
C SER A 233 -3.15 -5.03 -5.48
N ASN A 234 -1.88 -4.93 -5.10
CA ASN A 234 -1.31 -3.66 -4.65
C ASN A 234 -0.57 -3.03 -5.83
N ARG A 235 -1.35 -2.34 -6.68
CA ARG A 235 -0.86 -1.58 -7.83
C ARG A 235 -0.86 -0.10 -7.48
N LEU A 236 0.23 0.56 -7.86
CA LEU A 236 0.35 2.00 -7.77
C LEU A 236 1.00 2.54 -9.02
N ASP A 237 0.42 3.62 -9.56
CA ASP A 237 1.02 4.46 -10.59
C ASP A 237 1.09 5.89 -10.05
N GLU A 238 2.29 6.44 -9.90
CA GLU A 238 2.53 7.79 -9.40
C GLU A 238 3.32 8.60 -10.43
N PHE A 239 2.86 9.83 -10.69
CA PHE A 239 3.51 10.78 -11.59
C PHE A 239 3.63 12.15 -10.93
N ASN A 240 4.80 12.77 -11.12
CA ASN A 240 5.14 14.05 -10.53
C ASN A 240 5.74 14.94 -11.64
N VAL A 241 5.11 16.07 -11.96
CA VAL A 241 5.61 17.03 -12.96
C VAL A 241 5.88 18.37 -12.28
N ARG A 242 7.08 18.91 -12.42
CA ARG A 242 7.45 20.25 -11.97
C ARG A 242 7.93 21.08 -13.17
N GLY A 243 7.49 22.33 -13.21
CA GLY A 243 8.01 23.36 -14.11
C GLY A 243 8.52 24.56 -13.33
N ASP A 244 9.66 25.09 -13.74
CA ASP A 244 10.24 26.32 -13.17
C ASP A 244 10.52 27.31 -14.30
N VAL A 245 10.16 28.57 -14.11
CA VAL A 245 10.38 29.69 -15.03
C VAL A 245 11.12 30.80 -14.30
N HIS A 246 12.19 31.31 -14.92
CA HIS A 246 12.97 32.47 -14.49
C HIS A 246 12.81 33.58 -15.55
N PRO A 247 11.78 34.45 -15.43
CA PRO A 247 11.57 35.54 -16.38
C PRO A 247 12.73 36.56 -16.37
N SER A 248 13.37 36.74 -15.22
CA SER A 248 14.51 37.61 -14.96
C SER A 248 15.46 36.94 -13.95
N ASP A 249 16.63 37.54 -13.70
CA ASP A 249 17.58 37.05 -12.68
C ASP A 249 17.06 37.16 -11.23
N ARG A 250 15.92 37.86 -11.02
CA ARG A 250 15.33 38.10 -9.69
C ARG A 250 14.00 37.41 -9.48
N ASP A 251 13.35 37.00 -10.56
CA ASP A 251 12.00 36.46 -10.52
C ASP A 251 12.01 34.96 -10.79
N ARG A 252 11.34 34.20 -9.93
CA ARG A 252 11.13 32.76 -10.11
C ARG A 252 9.67 32.42 -9.91
N ILE A 253 9.10 31.73 -10.90
CA ILE A 253 7.76 31.17 -10.86
C ILE A 253 7.91 29.67 -11.02
N TRP A 254 7.23 28.88 -10.20
CA TRP A 254 7.25 27.43 -10.34
C TRP A 254 5.87 26.85 -10.07
N GLY A 255 5.62 25.69 -10.66
CA GLY A 255 4.40 24.94 -10.47
C GLY A 255 4.70 23.45 -10.42
N ARG A 256 3.86 22.70 -9.71
CA ARG A 256 3.94 21.25 -9.66
C ARG A 256 2.56 20.62 -9.73
N TYR A 257 2.52 19.43 -10.30
CA TYR A 257 1.38 18.56 -10.30
C TYR A 257 1.76 17.15 -9.85
N PHE A 258 0.89 16.57 -9.02
CA PHE A 258 0.99 15.23 -8.45
C PHE A 258 -0.21 14.40 -8.88
N ILE A 259 0.03 13.19 -9.37
CA ILE A 259 -1.02 12.20 -9.66
C ILE A 259 -0.62 10.90 -9.01
N GLN A 260 -1.54 10.30 -8.25
CA GLN A 260 -1.36 8.98 -7.70
C GLN A 260 -2.63 8.17 -7.95
N ASP A 261 -2.51 7.10 -8.73
CA ASP A 261 -3.59 6.18 -9.05
C ASP A 261 -3.33 4.82 -8.40
N ARG A 262 -4.37 4.29 -7.75
CA ARG A 262 -4.39 2.96 -7.12
C ARG A 262 -5.53 2.14 -7.73
N PRO A 263 -5.34 1.58 -8.93
CA PRO A 263 -6.39 0.83 -9.62
C PRO A 263 -6.85 -0.38 -8.77
N GLY A 264 -8.17 -0.54 -8.60
CA GLY A 264 -8.77 -1.66 -7.86
C GLY A 264 -9.11 -1.37 -6.39
N LYS A 265 -9.26 -0.09 -6.02
CA LYS A 265 -9.72 0.38 -4.71
C LYS A 265 -11.15 0.96 -4.75
N ASP A 266 -11.96 0.49 -5.71
CA ASP A 266 -13.40 0.79 -5.83
C ASP A 266 -14.26 -0.15 -4.97
#